data_AF-A0A7Y4SE56-F1
#
_entry.id   AF-A0A7Y4SE56-F1
#
_cell.length_a   1.000
_cell.length_b   1.000
_cell.length_c   1.000
_cell.angle_alpha   90.00
_cell.angle_beta   90.00
_cell.angle_gamma   90.00
#
_symmetry.space_group_name_H-M   'P 1'
#
loop_
_entity.id
_entity.type
_entity.pdbx_description
1 polymer ?
#
loop_
_entity_poly.entity_id
_entity_poly.type
_entity_poly.pdbx_seq_one_letter_code
_entity_poly.pdbx_strand_id
1 'polypeptide(L)'
;MRNPTVVHPIFFVRIGLTLATVVIAIFLTWHNAKADEALPSSTPDFPLIIRTHSDQLAKLESDKEAGGLFVSAIGPAIQLSDAARTLGANPLPAKLMKELLVPDLTAAVHRLMGSLAAWRFASTVRQAVTDRSSAPTAEQLFGSPQARAWLDRQEKSPWHGSLKQLSEAVASLEWAKENQGEPATTLLVSALEQATRLEIDTLQAAYQEWDRIRNWKDQVRGLRGQARLCGTWQWIVHNHQRNHQEQKLTLSFPPAGQTQATLPGLMETVVLGENVYLRWEMAGLVQEDSLQFSKEGHRLEGMFVNSQGGWGSVSGKRTAGCTP
;
A
#
# COMPACT_ATOMS: atom_id res chain seq x y z
N MET A 1 -44.80 -47.53 -0.10
CA MET A 1 -43.63 -47.44 -1.00
C MET A 1 -43.57 -46.03 -1.56
N ARG A 2 -42.35 -45.45 -1.51
CA ARG A 2 -41.88 -44.08 -1.82
C ARG A 2 -42.82 -43.11 -2.57
N ASN A 3 -43.10 -41.97 -1.92
CA ASN A 3 -43.48 -40.71 -2.56
C ASN A 3 -42.22 -39.99 -3.09
N PRO A 4 -42.24 -39.41 -4.30
CA PRO A 4 -41.16 -38.54 -4.75
C PRO A 4 -41.34 -37.11 -4.20
N THR A 5 -40.36 -36.63 -3.45
CA THR A 5 -40.21 -35.21 -3.13
C THR A 5 -39.84 -34.43 -4.39
N VAL A 6 -40.79 -33.65 -4.90
CA VAL A 6 -40.56 -32.61 -5.89
C VAL A 6 -39.93 -31.41 -5.18
N VAL A 7 -38.65 -31.15 -5.44
CA VAL A 7 -37.97 -29.93 -4.97
C VAL A 7 -38.23 -28.82 -5.99
N HIS A 8 -38.96 -27.79 -5.58
CA HIS A 8 -39.27 -26.64 -6.43
C HIS A 8 -38.01 -25.82 -6.81
N PRO A 9 -37.89 -25.37 -8.09
CA PRO A 9 -36.70 -24.67 -8.61
C PRO A 9 -36.62 -23.17 -8.25
N ILE A 10 -37.39 -22.69 -7.27
CA ILE A 10 -37.53 -21.26 -6.99
C ILE A 10 -36.40 -20.74 -6.05
N PHE A 11 -35.77 -21.62 -5.27
CA PHE A 11 -34.74 -21.22 -4.29
C PHE A 11 -33.37 -20.88 -4.91
N PHE A 12 -32.99 -21.51 -6.01
CA PHE A 12 -31.69 -21.25 -6.66
C PHE A 12 -31.65 -19.91 -7.40
N VAL A 13 -32.79 -19.42 -7.87
CA VAL A 13 -32.88 -18.17 -8.65
C VAL A 13 -32.68 -16.94 -7.77
N ARG A 14 -33.12 -16.95 -6.50
CA ARG A 14 -32.97 -15.79 -5.59
C ARG A 14 -31.56 -15.63 -5.04
N ILE A 15 -30.82 -16.72 -4.84
CA ILE A 15 -29.42 -16.68 -4.37
C ILE A 15 -28.48 -16.26 -5.51
N GLY A 16 -28.76 -16.70 -6.75
CA GLY A 16 -28.02 -16.23 -7.93
C GLY A 16 -28.19 -14.73 -8.19
N LEU A 17 -29.39 -14.19 -7.94
CA LEU A 17 -29.68 -12.76 -8.17
C LEU A 17 -29.03 -11.85 -7.10
N THR A 18 -28.95 -12.27 -5.84
CA THR A 18 -28.31 -11.47 -4.77
C THR A 18 -26.78 -11.52 -4.83
N LEU A 19 -26.17 -12.63 -5.27
CA LEU A 19 -24.73 -12.66 -5.53
C LEU A 19 -24.35 -11.81 -6.75
N ALA A 20 -25.17 -11.83 -7.80
CA ALA A 20 -24.94 -11.01 -8.98
C ALA A 20 -25.03 -9.52 -8.66
N THR A 21 -25.98 -9.07 -7.82
CA THR A 21 -26.09 -7.64 -7.47
C THR A 21 -24.94 -7.13 -6.59
N VAL A 22 -24.36 -7.94 -5.70
CA VAL A 22 -23.18 -7.54 -4.90
C VAL A 22 -21.92 -7.48 -5.76
N VAL A 23 -21.71 -8.46 -6.64
CA VAL A 23 -20.59 -8.44 -7.59
C VAL A 23 -20.74 -7.27 -8.56
N ILE A 24 -21.93 -7.04 -9.11
CA ILE A 24 -22.20 -5.90 -10.00
C ILE A 24 -22.06 -4.56 -9.26
N ALA A 25 -22.43 -4.44 -7.98
CA ALA A 25 -22.22 -3.22 -7.20
C ALA A 25 -20.73 -2.93 -6.94
N ILE A 26 -19.90 -3.96 -6.71
CA ILE A 26 -18.45 -3.82 -6.56
C ILE A 26 -17.78 -3.50 -7.92
N PHE A 27 -18.27 -4.08 -9.01
CA PHE A 27 -17.76 -3.81 -10.36
C PHE A 27 -18.22 -2.45 -10.94
N LEU A 28 -19.44 -2.00 -10.64
CA LEU A 28 -19.97 -0.71 -11.10
C LEU A 28 -19.39 0.47 -10.33
N THR A 29 -19.08 0.33 -9.03
CA THR A 29 -18.33 1.37 -8.29
C THR A 29 -16.87 1.42 -8.74
N TRP A 30 -16.29 0.29 -9.16
CA TRP A 30 -14.94 0.25 -9.74
C TRP A 30 -14.88 0.83 -11.17
N HIS A 31 -15.87 0.57 -12.03
CA HIS A 31 -15.93 1.12 -13.40
C HIS A 31 -16.40 2.58 -13.45
N ASN A 32 -17.17 3.04 -12.45
CA ASN A 32 -17.52 4.45 -12.27
C ASN A 32 -16.63 5.09 -11.21
N ALA A 33 -15.31 4.93 -11.33
CA ALA A 33 -14.39 5.84 -10.66
C ALA A 33 -14.57 7.23 -11.27
N LYS A 34 -15.54 7.99 -10.76
CA LYS A 34 -15.52 9.45 -10.89
C LYS A 34 -14.15 9.93 -10.38
N ALA A 35 -13.63 10.98 -10.98
CA ALA A 35 -12.40 11.65 -10.55
C ALA A 35 -12.44 12.22 -9.11
N ASP A 36 -13.42 11.84 -8.30
CA ASP A 36 -13.72 12.31 -6.94
C ASP A 36 -13.25 11.36 -5.82
N GLU A 37 -12.64 10.19 -6.12
CA GLU A 37 -11.89 9.44 -5.08
C GLU A 37 -10.56 10.15 -4.82
N ALA A 38 -10.64 11.30 -4.14
CA ALA A 38 -9.49 12.04 -3.67
C ALA A 38 -8.73 11.22 -2.61
N LEU A 39 -7.40 11.24 -2.70
CA LEU A 39 -6.54 10.74 -1.62
C LEU A 39 -6.92 11.43 -0.30
N PRO A 40 -6.75 10.75 0.86
CA PRO A 40 -6.78 11.39 2.17
C PRO A 40 -6.11 12.76 2.14
N SER A 41 -6.89 13.79 2.44
CA SER A 41 -6.50 15.20 2.23
C SER A 41 -5.50 15.70 3.28
N SER A 42 -5.33 14.95 4.37
CA SER A 42 -4.49 15.33 5.51
C SER A 42 -3.62 14.17 6.00
N THR A 43 -2.35 14.47 6.24
CA THR A 43 -1.42 13.59 6.97
C THR A 43 -1.96 13.29 8.37
N PRO A 44 -2.01 12.02 8.81
CA PRO A 44 -2.58 11.66 10.11
C PRO A 44 -1.69 12.11 11.28
N ASP A 45 -2.31 12.56 12.37
CA ASP A 45 -1.62 12.78 13.65
C ASP A 45 -1.49 11.44 14.41
N PHE A 46 -0.45 10.67 14.06
CA PHE A 46 -0.21 9.38 14.69
C PHE A 46 -0.08 9.46 16.22
N PRO A 47 0.65 10.41 16.83
CA PRO A 47 0.68 10.55 18.28
C PRO A 47 -0.72 10.64 18.93
N LEU A 48 -1.64 11.41 18.34
CA LEU A 48 -3.02 11.50 18.83
C LEU A 48 -3.78 10.17 18.70
N ILE A 49 -3.67 9.52 17.54
CA ILE A 49 -4.34 8.24 17.26
C ILE A 49 -3.82 7.15 18.21
N ILE A 50 -2.51 7.06 18.38
CA ILE A 50 -1.90 6.05 19.25
C ILE A 50 -2.33 6.26 20.70
N ARG A 51 -2.39 7.51 21.19
CA ARG A 51 -2.92 7.80 22.53
C ARG A 51 -4.38 7.39 22.67
N THR A 52 -5.20 7.66 21.66
CA THR A 52 -6.63 7.32 21.64
C THR A 52 -6.87 5.80 21.70
N HIS A 53 -5.99 5.02 21.06
CA HIS A 53 -6.10 3.56 20.97
C HIS A 53 -5.05 2.80 21.79
N SER A 54 -4.43 3.45 22.79
CA SER A 54 -3.26 2.92 23.52
C SER A 54 -3.52 1.53 24.11
N ASP A 55 -4.66 1.34 24.78
CA ASP A 55 -5.01 0.06 25.43
C ASP A 55 -5.24 -1.08 24.43
N GLN A 56 -5.75 -0.76 23.23
CA GLN A 56 -5.97 -1.74 22.17
C GLN A 56 -4.65 -2.12 21.51
N LEU A 57 -3.77 -1.14 21.27
CA LEU A 57 -2.44 -1.34 20.71
C LEU A 57 -1.53 -2.15 21.66
N ALA A 58 -1.68 -1.96 22.97
CA ALA A 58 -0.93 -2.71 23.99
C ALA A 58 -1.28 -4.21 24.04
N LYS A 59 -2.45 -4.59 23.51
CA LYS A 59 -2.98 -5.97 23.55
C LYS A 59 -2.83 -6.71 22.23
N LEU A 60 -2.09 -6.15 21.27
CA LEU A 60 -1.87 -6.80 19.98
C LEU A 60 -0.87 -7.95 20.13
N GLU A 61 -1.34 -9.17 19.94
CA GLU A 61 -0.52 -10.40 20.06
C GLU A 61 -0.36 -11.13 18.72
N SER A 62 -1.08 -10.68 17.69
CA SER A 62 -1.05 -11.30 16.37
C SER A 62 -1.41 -10.35 15.23
N ASP A 63 -0.96 -10.72 14.03
CA ASP A 63 -1.35 -10.08 12.77
C ASP A 63 -2.87 -10.10 12.55
N LYS A 64 -3.56 -11.14 13.02
CA LYS A 64 -5.02 -11.24 12.93
C LYS A 64 -5.71 -10.16 13.76
N GLU A 65 -5.25 -9.93 14.99
CA GLU A 65 -5.78 -8.88 15.86
C GLU A 65 -5.40 -7.49 15.34
N ALA A 66 -4.17 -7.33 14.86
CA ALA A 66 -3.71 -6.09 14.24
C ALA A 66 -4.58 -5.71 13.02
N GLY A 67 -4.84 -6.67 12.13
CA GLY A 67 -5.75 -6.49 11.01
C GLY A 67 -7.18 -6.17 11.45
N GLY A 68 -7.69 -6.86 12.49
CA GLY A 68 -9.01 -6.59 13.05
C GLY A 68 -9.15 -5.18 13.64
N LEU A 69 -8.15 -4.72 14.39
CA LEU A 69 -8.12 -3.35 14.95
C LEU A 69 -7.97 -2.29 13.85
N PHE A 70 -7.19 -2.58 12.80
CA PHE A 70 -7.11 -1.72 11.63
C PHE A 70 -8.46 -1.54 10.95
N VAL A 71 -9.14 -2.65 10.65
CA VAL A 71 -10.44 -2.62 9.96
C VAL A 71 -11.51 -1.90 10.77
N SER A 72 -11.54 -2.11 12.08
CA SER A 72 -12.61 -1.60 12.95
C SER A 72 -12.41 -0.17 13.46
N ALA A 73 -11.17 0.28 13.67
CA ALA A 73 -10.90 1.55 14.34
C ALA A 73 -9.82 2.41 13.67
N ILE A 74 -8.61 1.86 13.49
CA ILE A 74 -7.45 2.66 13.06
C ILE A 74 -7.59 3.12 11.61
N GLY A 75 -7.95 2.22 10.70
CA GLY A 75 -8.12 2.52 9.27
C GLY A 75 -9.09 3.68 9.02
N PRO A 76 -10.32 3.64 9.57
CA PRO A 76 -11.25 4.78 9.52
C PRO A 76 -10.67 6.08 10.12
N ALA A 77 -9.97 5.99 11.26
CA ALA A 77 -9.39 7.16 11.92
C ALA A 77 -8.30 7.86 11.10
N ILE A 78 -7.59 7.13 10.23
CA ILE A 78 -6.56 7.66 9.33
C ILE A 78 -7.02 7.81 7.88
N GLN A 79 -8.34 7.87 7.66
CA GLN A 79 -8.97 8.04 6.34
C GLN A 79 -8.63 6.91 5.34
N LEU A 80 -8.30 5.72 5.84
CA LEU A 80 -8.04 4.52 5.03
C LEU A 80 -9.25 3.57 5.02
N SER A 81 -10.46 4.11 5.05
CA SER A 81 -11.73 3.36 5.09
C SER A 81 -11.89 2.37 3.94
N ASP A 82 -11.35 2.67 2.75
CA ASP A 82 -11.43 1.76 1.60
C ASP A 82 -10.51 0.54 1.75
N ALA A 83 -9.31 0.74 2.29
CA ALA A 83 -8.40 -0.35 2.64
C ALA A 83 -9.03 -1.22 3.74
N ALA A 84 -9.55 -0.58 4.81
CA ALA A 84 -10.27 -1.26 5.88
C ALA A 84 -11.46 -2.08 5.36
N ARG A 85 -12.29 -1.51 4.48
CA ARG A 85 -13.42 -2.20 3.87
C ARG A 85 -12.97 -3.40 3.03
N THR A 86 -11.88 -3.25 2.27
CA THR A 86 -11.41 -4.33 1.41
C THR A 86 -10.84 -5.50 2.23
N LEU A 87 -10.12 -5.22 3.32
CA LEU A 87 -9.60 -6.25 4.21
C LEU A 87 -10.70 -6.88 5.09
N GLY A 88 -11.74 -6.13 5.42
CA GLY A 88 -12.88 -6.60 6.21
C GLY A 88 -13.96 -7.32 5.39
N ALA A 89 -13.89 -7.29 4.06
CA ALA A 89 -14.86 -7.95 3.18
C ALA A 89 -14.70 -9.49 3.18
N ASN A 90 -15.76 -10.20 2.79
CA ASN A 90 -15.73 -11.65 2.60
C ASN A 90 -14.58 -12.06 1.67
N PRO A 91 -13.97 -13.25 1.89
CA PRO A 91 -12.77 -13.66 1.17
C PRO A 91 -13.01 -13.64 -0.34
N LEU A 92 -12.24 -12.79 -1.02
CA LEU A 92 -12.24 -12.70 -2.47
C LEU A 92 -11.64 -13.98 -3.08
N PRO A 93 -12.03 -14.36 -4.31
CA PRO A 93 -11.34 -15.40 -5.07
C PRO A 93 -9.83 -15.11 -5.13
N ALA A 94 -8.99 -16.15 -4.98
CA ALA A 94 -7.54 -16.00 -4.90
C ALA A 94 -6.92 -15.22 -6.07
N LYS A 95 -7.47 -15.38 -7.27
CA LYS A 95 -7.06 -14.61 -8.45
C LYS A 95 -7.27 -13.11 -8.27
N LEU A 96 -8.45 -12.71 -7.77
CA LEU A 96 -8.79 -11.31 -7.53
C LEU A 96 -7.95 -10.72 -6.39
N MET A 97 -7.67 -11.49 -5.33
CA MET A 97 -6.77 -11.04 -4.26
C MET A 97 -5.38 -10.66 -4.81
N LYS A 98 -4.84 -11.49 -5.72
CA LYS A 98 -3.55 -11.20 -6.36
C LYS A 98 -3.62 -9.97 -7.27
N GLU A 99 -4.65 -9.86 -8.10
CA GLU A 99 -4.82 -8.73 -9.02
C GLU A 99 -5.09 -7.38 -8.32
N LEU A 100 -5.61 -7.43 -7.09
CA LEU A 100 -5.88 -6.26 -6.25
C LEU A 100 -4.75 -5.98 -5.23
N LEU A 101 -3.65 -6.73 -5.30
CA LEU A 101 -2.53 -6.62 -4.35
C LEU A 101 -2.98 -6.72 -2.87
N VAL A 102 -4.04 -7.49 -2.59
CA VAL A 102 -4.55 -7.67 -1.22
C VAL A 102 -3.47 -8.23 -0.29
N PRO A 103 -2.61 -9.19 -0.69
CA PRO A 103 -1.50 -9.64 0.16
C PRO A 103 -0.53 -8.52 0.53
N ASP A 104 -0.18 -7.65 -0.41
CA ASP A 104 0.74 -6.54 -0.17
C ASP A 104 0.10 -5.47 0.73
N LEU A 105 -1.20 -5.20 0.51
CA LEU A 105 -1.98 -4.32 1.39
C LEU A 105 -2.01 -4.89 2.82
N THR A 106 -2.37 -6.16 2.99
CA THR A 106 -2.43 -6.83 4.30
C THR A 106 -1.08 -6.73 5.01
N ALA A 107 0.01 -7.02 4.30
CA ALA A 107 1.35 -6.92 4.86
C ALA A 107 1.71 -5.47 5.24
N ALA A 108 1.31 -4.47 4.45
CA ALA A 108 1.51 -3.05 4.78
C ALA A 108 0.72 -2.64 6.03
N VAL A 109 -0.52 -3.11 6.17
CA VAL A 109 -1.33 -2.90 7.38
C VAL A 109 -0.67 -3.52 8.59
N HIS A 110 -0.16 -4.75 8.50
CA HIS A 110 0.52 -5.37 9.64
C HIS A 110 1.78 -4.60 10.05
N ARG A 111 2.58 -4.13 9.09
CA ARG A 111 3.76 -3.29 9.37
C ARG A 111 3.37 -1.95 9.99
N LEU A 112 2.33 -1.29 9.48
CA LEU A 112 1.79 -0.06 10.08
C LEU A 112 1.38 -0.30 11.54
N MET A 113 0.58 -1.33 11.80
CA MET A 113 0.11 -1.65 13.15
C MET A 113 1.26 -2.00 14.11
N GLY A 114 2.29 -2.70 13.62
CA GLY A 114 3.52 -2.95 14.37
C GLY A 114 4.25 -1.66 14.75
N SER A 115 4.38 -0.70 13.82
CA SER A 115 4.95 0.61 14.11
C SER A 115 4.17 1.39 15.16
N LEU A 116 2.83 1.38 15.10
CA LEU A 116 1.98 2.06 16.09
C LEU A 116 2.11 1.45 17.49
N ALA A 117 2.15 0.12 17.58
CA ALA A 117 2.35 -0.59 18.84
C ALA A 117 3.75 -0.35 19.44
N ALA A 118 4.79 -0.37 18.61
CA ALA A 118 6.16 -0.07 19.04
C ALA A 118 6.33 1.40 19.50
N TRP A 119 5.69 2.35 18.82
CA TRP A 119 5.66 3.74 19.27
C TRP A 119 4.95 3.89 20.62
N ARG A 120 3.82 3.22 20.81
CA ARG A 120 3.09 3.21 22.09
C ARG A 120 3.97 2.71 23.22
N PHE A 121 4.72 1.62 22.99
CA PHE A 121 5.69 1.11 23.95
C PHE A 121 6.73 2.18 24.31
N ALA A 122 7.36 2.80 23.31
CA ALA A 122 8.34 3.86 23.51
C ALA A 122 7.79 5.05 24.33
N SER A 123 6.59 5.52 23.97
CA SER A 123 5.91 6.61 24.68
C SER A 123 5.56 6.23 26.12
N THR A 124 5.22 4.96 26.38
CA THR A 124 4.92 4.49 27.73
C THR A 124 6.19 4.48 28.60
N VAL A 125 7.32 4.02 28.06
CA VAL A 125 8.62 4.08 28.75
C VAL A 125 9.01 5.54 29.04
N ARG A 126 8.90 6.41 28.04
CA ARG A 126 9.24 7.84 28.19
C ARG A 126 8.39 8.52 29.27
N GLN A 127 7.09 8.26 29.30
CA GLN A 127 6.19 8.78 30.33
C GLN A 127 6.57 8.27 31.71
N ALA A 128 6.77 6.96 31.87
CA ALA A 128 7.13 6.37 33.15
C ALA A 128 8.48 6.89 33.71
N VAL A 129 9.46 7.12 32.84
CA VAL A 129 10.76 7.74 33.20
C VAL A 129 10.58 9.21 33.60
N THR A 130 9.77 9.97 32.85
CA THR A 130 9.56 11.41 33.08
C THR A 130 8.77 11.66 34.37
N ASP A 131 7.74 10.87 34.62
CA ASP A 131 6.85 11.01 35.78
C ASP A 131 7.53 10.56 37.10
N ARG A 132 8.80 10.14 37.04
CA ARG A 132 9.58 9.54 38.15
C ARG A 132 8.82 8.45 38.90
N SER A 133 7.84 7.84 38.24
CA SER A 133 7.21 6.63 38.74
C SER A 133 8.30 5.56 38.87
N SER A 134 8.21 4.73 39.91
CA SER A 134 9.11 3.57 40.10
C SER A 134 9.36 2.85 38.78
N ALA A 135 10.57 2.34 38.55
CA ALA A 135 10.96 1.66 37.31
C ALA A 135 9.81 0.78 36.80
N PRO A 136 9.23 1.10 35.62
CA PRO A 136 8.08 0.38 35.09
C PRO A 136 8.52 -1.05 34.77
N THR A 137 7.70 -2.04 35.13
CA THR A 137 8.03 -3.43 34.79
C THR A 137 7.79 -3.68 33.31
N ALA A 138 8.56 -4.59 32.72
CA ALA A 138 8.40 -5.02 31.33
C ALA A 138 6.95 -5.47 31.05
N GLU A 139 6.30 -6.13 32.00
CA GLU A 139 4.89 -6.52 31.90
C GLU A 139 3.93 -5.31 31.80
N GLN A 140 4.16 -4.25 32.59
CA GLN A 140 3.35 -3.02 32.48
C GLN A 140 3.56 -2.30 31.14
N LEU A 141 4.78 -2.36 30.60
CA LEU A 141 5.14 -1.66 29.38
C LEU A 141 4.67 -2.38 28.12
N PHE A 142 4.80 -3.70 28.05
CA PHE A 142 4.41 -4.50 26.89
C PHE A 142 2.97 -5.02 26.96
N GLY A 143 2.30 -4.91 28.10
CA GLY A 143 0.93 -5.42 28.31
C GLY A 143 0.90 -6.94 28.51
N SER A 144 1.48 -7.71 27.60
CA SER A 144 1.64 -9.17 27.72
C SER A 144 2.96 -9.67 27.11
N PRO A 145 3.48 -10.83 27.56
CA PRO A 145 4.63 -11.49 26.93
C PRO A 145 4.40 -11.80 25.44
N GLN A 146 3.15 -12.10 25.06
CA GLN A 146 2.76 -12.39 23.69
C GLN A 146 2.84 -11.14 22.81
N ALA A 147 2.42 -9.97 23.32
CA ALA A 147 2.52 -8.71 22.59
C ALA A 147 3.99 -8.35 22.31
N ARG A 148 4.87 -8.56 23.30
CA ARG A 148 6.32 -8.45 23.09
C ARG A 148 6.82 -9.42 22.02
N ALA A 149 6.47 -10.69 22.13
CA ALA A 149 6.90 -11.72 21.18
C ALA A 149 6.41 -11.43 19.75
N TRP A 150 5.23 -10.81 19.59
CA TRP A 150 4.73 -10.40 18.29
C TRP A 150 5.55 -9.24 17.69
N LEU A 151 5.89 -8.22 18.48
CA LEU A 151 6.79 -7.14 18.05
C LEU A 151 8.19 -7.65 17.70
N ASP A 152 8.72 -8.60 18.48
CA ASP A 152 10.04 -9.18 18.23
C ASP A 152 10.11 -9.96 16.90
N ARG A 153 9.00 -10.53 16.43
CA ARG A 153 8.92 -11.21 15.11
C ARG A 153 8.97 -10.25 13.92
N GLN A 154 8.82 -8.94 14.14
CA GLN A 154 8.88 -7.93 13.10
C GLN A 154 10.34 -7.57 12.73
N GLU A 155 11.22 -8.56 12.58
CA GLU A 155 12.68 -8.41 12.42
C GLU A 155 13.09 -7.56 11.22
N LYS A 156 12.24 -7.50 10.19
CA LYS A 156 12.47 -6.72 8.97
C LYS A 156 12.05 -5.25 9.10
N SER A 157 11.47 -4.86 10.23
CA SER A 157 11.03 -3.49 10.45
C SER A 157 12.23 -2.58 10.73
N PRO A 158 12.26 -1.36 10.16
CA PRO A 158 13.39 -0.45 10.31
C PRO A 158 13.64 -0.02 11.77
N TRP A 159 12.61 -0.07 12.62
CA TRP A 159 12.67 0.26 14.04
C TRP A 159 13.06 -0.90 14.97
N HIS A 160 13.23 -2.13 14.45
CA HIS A 160 13.46 -3.33 15.27
C HIS A 160 14.74 -3.23 16.12
N GLY A 161 15.80 -2.67 15.56
CA GLY A 161 17.05 -2.42 16.30
C GLY A 161 16.85 -1.50 17.49
N SER A 162 16.11 -0.41 17.31
CA SER A 162 15.80 0.56 18.37
C SER A 162 14.87 -0.04 19.43
N LEU A 163 13.99 -0.98 19.06
CA LEU A 163 13.16 -1.73 20.01
C LEU A 163 14.02 -2.61 20.92
N LYS A 164 15.02 -3.30 20.36
CA LYS A 164 15.97 -4.11 21.14
C LYS A 164 16.76 -3.25 22.11
N GLN A 165 17.32 -2.13 21.65
CA GLN A 165 18.09 -1.20 22.49
C GLN A 165 17.26 -0.65 23.65
N LEU A 166 16.01 -0.23 23.39
CA LEU A 166 15.12 0.24 24.46
C LEU A 166 14.77 -0.89 25.43
N SER A 167 14.52 -2.09 24.92
CA SER A 167 14.21 -3.25 25.75
C SER A 167 15.35 -3.63 26.69
N GLU A 168 16.60 -3.57 26.21
CA GLU A 168 17.80 -3.80 27.00
C GLU A 168 17.96 -2.71 28.07
N ALA A 169 17.76 -1.44 27.71
CA ALA A 169 17.83 -0.33 28.66
C ALA A 169 16.78 -0.44 29.78
N VAL A 170 15.56 -0.88 29.46
CA VAL A 170 14.50 -1.14 30.44
C VAL A 170 14.89 -2.30 31.37
N ALA A 171 15.41 -3.41 30.82
CA ALA A 171 15.84 -4.56 31.63
C ALA A 171 17.00 -4.18 32.58
N SER A 172 17.94 -3.36 32.13
CA SER A 172 19.01 -2.83 32.99
C SER A 172 18.47 -1.96 34.13
N LEU A 173 17.40 -1.18 33.88
CA LEU A 173 16.74 -0.38 34.91
C LEU A 173 16.06 -1.24 35.98
N GLU A 174 15.42 -2.34 35.57
CA GLU A 174 14.83 -3.32 36.50
C GLU A 174 15.90 -3.97 37.39
N TRP A 175 17.01 -4.42 36.79
CA TRP A 175 18.10 -5.07 37.52
C TRP A 175 18.85 -4.12 38.47
N ALA A 176 19.05 -2.86 38.08
CA ALA A 176 19.65 -1.85 38.94
C ALA A 176 18.76 -1.42 40.12
N LYS A 177 17.43 -1.59 40.01
CA LYS A 177 16.52 -1.41 41.15
C LYS A 177 16.69 -2.53 42.18
N GLU A 178 16.97 -3.76 41.75
CA GLU A 178 17.23 -4.89 42.64
C GLU A 178 18.59 -4.80 43.33
N ASN A 179 19.60 -4.30 42.62
CA ASN A 179 20.98 -4.16 43.10
C ASN A 179 21.35 -2.68 43.27
N GLN A 180 21.18 -2.12 44.48
CA GLN A 180 21.27 -0.68 44.85
C GLN A 180 22.63 0.04 44.60
N GLY A 181 23.32 -0.17 43.48
CA GLY A 181 24.71 0.27 43.24
C GLY A 181 24.99 1.11 41.98
N GLU A 182 24.10 1.13 40.97
CA GLU A 182 24.33 1.95 39.76
C GLU A 182 23.83 3.40 39.91
N PRO A 183 24.47 4.40 39.26
CA PRO A 183 23.95 5.76 39.23
C PRO A 183 22.66 5.79 38.39
N ALA A 184 21.52 5.63 39.07
CA ALA A 184 20.18 5.57 38.48
C ALA A 184 19.91 6.65 37.41
N THR A 185 20.53 7.82 37.52
CA THR A 185 20.45 8.92 36.55
C THR A 185 20.96 8.54 35.16
N THR A 186 22.08 7.81 35.05
CA THR A 186 22.67 7.43 33.75
C THR A 186 21.79 6.43 33.00
N LEU A 187 21.23 5.45 33.72
CA LEU A 187 20.29 4.48 33.16
C LEU A 187 18.99 5.14 32.70
N LEU A 188 18.44 6.08 33.47
CA LEU A 188 17.23 6.81 33.10
C LEU A 188 17.45 7.68 31.85
N VAL A 189 18.60 8.33 31.73
CA VAL A 189 18.96 9.10 30.52
C VAL A 189 19.09 8.18 29.31
N SER A 190 19.75 7.04 29.45
CA SER A 190 19.85 6.03 28.38
C SER A 190 18.48 5.52 27.93
N ALA A 191 17.61 5.15 28.88
CA ALA A 191 16.24 4.70 28.57
C ALA A 191 15.42 5.79 27.86
N LEU A 192 15.56 7.06 28.25
CA LEU A 192 14.90 8.19 27.60
C LEU A 192 15.41 8.42 26.17
N GLU A 193 16.71 8.32 25.95
CA GLU A 193 17.33 8.42 24.63
C GLU A 193 16.82 7.30 23.70
N GLN A 194 16.86 6.06 24.17
CA GLN A 194 16.39 4.90 23.40
C GLN A 194 14.89 4.96 23.13
N ALA A 195 14.09 5.47 24.08
CA ALA A 195 12.65 5.68 23.89
C ALA A 195 12.40 6.72 22.79
N THR A 196 13.10 7.85 22.84
CA THR A 196 12.98 8.91 21.82
C THR A 196 13.41 8.40 20.45
N ARG A 197 14.48 7.60 20.38
CA ARG A 197 14.95 6.98 19.13
C ARG A 197 13.89 6.06 18.53
N LEU A 198 13.31 5.19 19.34
CA LEU A 198 12.25 4.29 18.89
C LEU A 198 11.00 5.07 18.45
N GLU A 199 10.60 6.13 19.14
CA GLU A 199 9.48 6.99 18.72
C GLU A 199 9.71 7.58 17.31
N ILE A 200 10.93 8.07 17.02
CA ILE A 200 11.27 8.63 15.70
C ILE A 200 11.22 7.55 14.62
N ASP A 201 11.91 6.43 14.84
CA ASP A 201 12.05 5.37 13.84
C ASP A 201 10.68 4.71 13.53
N THR A 202 9.82 4.55 14.54
CA THR A 202 8.46 4.01 14.38
C THR A 202 7.51 4.98 13.69
N LEU A 203 7.57 6.29 13.98
CA LEU A 203 6.75 7.28 13.27
C LEU A 203 7.12 7.36 11.79
N GLN A 204 8.41 7.38 11.47
CA GLN A 204 8.86 7.38 10.07
C GLN A 204 8.33 6.13 9.34
N ALA A 205 8.44 4.95 9.95
CA ALA A 205 7.91 3.72 9.38
C ALA A 205 6.38 3.74 9.24
N ALA A 206 5.66 4.30 10.22
CA ALA A 206 4.21 4.44 10.17
C ALA A 206 3.77 5.33 8.98
N TYR A 207 4.43 6.47 8.76
CA TYR A 207 4.14 7.32 7.60
C TYR A 207 4.45 6.64 6.27
N GLN A 208 5.55 5.89 6.18
CA GLN A 208 5.88 5.13 4.97
C GLN A 208 4.82 4.08 4.63
N GLU A 209 4.36 3.31 5.62
CA GLU A 209 3.31 2.31 5.40
C GLU A 209 1.94 2.94 5.17
N TRP A 210 1.62 4.05 5.84
CA TRP A 210 0.40 4.80 5.55
C TRP A 210 0.36 5.31 4.12
N ASP A 211 1.44 5.91 3.62
CA ASP A 211 1.49 6.38 2.23
C ASP A 211 1.39 5.21 1.24
N ARG A 212 2.06 4.08 1.53
CA ARG A 212 1.91 2.85 0.74
C ARG A 212 0.47 2.35 0.69
N ILE A 213 -0.21 2.27 1.83
CA ILE A 213 -1.60 1.83 1.91
C ILE A 213 -2.52 2.84 1.20
N ARG A 214 -2.29 4.14 1.40
CA ARG A 214 -3.06 5.20 0.76
C ARG A 214 -3.01 5.13 -0.76
N ASN A 215 -1.82 4.88 -1.31
CA ASN A 215 -1.57 4.83 -2.75
C ASN A 215 -1.80 3.44 -3.37
N TRP A 216 -2.33 2.46 -2.62
CA TRP A 216 -2.47 1.09 -3.10
C TRP A 216 -3.39 0.95 -4.33
N LYS A 217 -4.48 1.75 -4.40
CA LYS A 217 -5.37 1.79 -5.57
C LYS A 217 -4.63 2.28 -6.79
N ASP A 218 -3.76 3.29 -6.64
CA ASP A 218 -2.90 3.78 -7.71
C ASP A 218 -1.90 2.74 -8.18
N GLN A 219 -1.31 1.99 -7.26
CA GLN A 219 -0.43 0.87 -7.61
C GLN A 219 -1.19 -0.20 -8.42
N VAL A 220 -2.40 -0.58 -7.98
CA VAL A 220 -3.26 -1.52 -8.72
C VAL A 220 -3.62 -0.97 -10.10
N ARG A 221 -4.00 0.31 -10.20
CA ARG A 221 -4.30 0.98 -11.47
C ARG A 221 -3.09 0.98 -12.41
N GLY A 222 -1.92 1.34 -11.89
CA GLY A 222 -0.66 1.36 -12.63
C GLY A 222 -0.27 -0.01 -13.16
N LEU A 223 -0.31 -1.07 -12.33
CA LEU A 223 0.01 -2.43 -12.77
C LEU A 223 -0.98 -2.96 -13.81
N ARG A 224 -2.28 -2.70 -13.64
CA ARG A 224 -3.29 -3.06 -14.65
C ARG A 224 -3.05 -2.31 -15.97
N GLY A 225 -2.72 -1.03 -15.87
CA GLY A 225 -2.31 -0.21 -17.00
C GLY A 225 -1.11 -0.78 -17.76
N GLN A 226 -0.04 -1.10 -17.04
CA GLN A 226 1.14 -1.75 -17.61
C GLN A 226 0.81 -3.10 -18.25
N ALA A 227 0.00 -3.93 -17.58
CA ALA A 227 -0.43 -5.22 -18.12
C ALA A 227 -1.20 -5.07 -19.45
N ARG A 228 -2.01 -4.02 -19.58
CA ARG A 228 -2.69 -3.70 -20.84
C ARG A 228 -1.73 -3.29 -21.95
N LEU A 229 -0.72 -2.47 -21.64
CA LEU A 229 0.29 -2.04 -22.61
C LEU A 229 1.30 -3.13 -22.98
N CYS A 230 1.49 -4.13 -22.12
CA CYS A 230 2.53 -5.12 -22.33
C CYS A 230 2.44 -5.83 -23.69
N GLY A 231 3.61 -6.00 -24.31
CA GLY A 231 3.78 -6.66 -25.59
C GLY A 231 4.63 -5.84 -26.56
N THR A 232 4.77 -6.36 -27.78
CA THR A 232 5.49 -5.69 -28.86
C THR A 232 4.51 -4.93 -29.75
N TRP A 233 4.86 -3.69 -30.08
CA TRP A 233 4.06 -2.77 -30.86
C TRP A 233 4.84 -2.25 -32.05
N GLN A 234 4.21 -2.30 -33.22
CA GLN A 234 4.64 -1.51 -34.36
C GLN A 234 4.08 -0.10 -34.18
N TRP A 235 4.98 0.86 -33.97
CA TRP A 235 4.69 2.24 -33.66
C TRP A 235 4.97 3.11 -34.88
N ILE A 236 4.06 4.03 -35.17
CA ILE A 236 4.12 4.91 -36.34
C ILE A 236 3.87 6.34 -35.87
N VAL A 237 4.83 7.22 -36.09
CA VAL A 237 4.75 8.65 -35.78
C VAL A 237 4.71 9.41 -37.11
N HIS A 238 3.68 10.22 -37.30
CA HIS A 238 3.50 11.04 -38.49
C HIS A 238 3.64 12.51 -38.13
N ASN A 239 4.76 13.13 -38.48
CA ASN A 239 5.10 14.50 -38.08
C ASN A 239 4.58 15.52 -39.09
N HIS A 240 3.71 16.42 -38.65
CA HIS A 240 3.10 17.45 -39.51
C HIS A 240 3.95 18.72 -39.65
N GLN A 241 4.96 18.93 -38.81
CA GLN A 241 5.79 20.13 -38.82
C GLN A 241 6.85 20.12 -39.93
N ARG A 242 7.31 18.94 -40.36
CA ARG A 242 8.35 18.78 -41.41
C ARG A 242 7.88 17.81 -42.49
N ASN A 243 7.27 18.32 -43.56
CA ASN A 243 6.95 17.59 -44.80
C ASN A 243 6.22 16.24 -44.63
N HIS A 244 5.36 16.09 -43.62
CA HIS A 244 4.61 14.83 -43.39
C HIS A 244 5.54 13.60 -43.26
N GLN A 245 6.65 13.74 -42.54
CA GLN A 245 7.57 12.63 -42.32
C GLN A 245 6.93 11.54 -41.44
N GLU A 246 6.93 10.31 -41.96
CA GLU A 246 6.49 9.11 -41.24
C GLU A 246 7.71 8.37 -40.68
N GLN A 247 7.68 8.07 -39.39
CA GLN A 247 8.68 7.25 -38.70
C GLN A 247 8.02 5.97 -38.20
N LYS A 248 8.63 4.82 -38.49
CA LYS A 248 8.21 3.51 -38.00
C LYS A 248 9.25 2.96 -37.06
N LEU A 249 8.80 2.48 -35.90
CA LEU A 249 9.66 1.90 -34.89
C LEU A 249 8.93 0.76 -34.18
N THR A 250 9.69 -0.08 -33.49
CA THR A 250 9.15 -1.20 -32.72
C THR A 250 9.36 -0.93 -31.25
N LEU A 251 8.28 -0.89 -30.46
CA LEU A 251 8.33 -0.73 -29.01
C LEU A 251 8.01 -2.06 -28.33
N SER A 252 8.75 -2.39 -27.29
CA SER A 252 8.47 -3.53 -26.42
C SER A 252 8.18 -3.02 -25.01
N PHE A 253 6.92 -3.14 -24.57
CA PHE A 253 6.54 -2.81 -23.19
C PHE A 253 6.65 -4.07 -22.33
N PRO A 254 7.36 -4.01 -21.18
CA PRO A 254 7.59 -5.18 -20.35
C PRO A 254 6.34 -5.63 -19.57
N PRO A 255 6.35 -6.85 -19.02
CA PRO A 255 5.31 -7.32 -18.10
C PRO A 255 5.15 -6.38 -16.88
N ALA A 256 3.93 -6.29 -16.37
CA ALA A 256 3.64 -5.46 -15.20
C ALA A 256 4.53 -5.83 -14.00
N GLY A 257 5.08 -4.83 -13.32
CA GLY A 257 5.99 -5.02 -12.19
C GLY A 257 7.46 -5.25 -12.57
N GLN A 258 7.80 -5.37 -13.86
CA GLN A 258 9.18 -5.35 -14.33
C GLN A 258 9.59 -3.92 -14.72
N THR A 259 10.48 -3.31 -13.93
CA THR A 259 11.04 -1.97 -14.21
C THR A 259 12.26 -2.00 -15.13
N GLN A 260 12.73 -3.18 -15.53
CA GLN A 260 14.10 -3.39 -16.00
C GLN A 260 14.33 -3.17 -17.50
N ALA A 261 13.32 -2.71 -18.24
CA ALA A 261 13.48 -2.29 -19.62
C ALA A 261 12.64 -1.02 -19.88
N THR A 262 13.08 0.11 -19.34
CA THR A 262 12.57 1.40 -19.78
C THR A 262 13.01 1.55 -21.25
N LEU A 263 12.03 1.57 -22.16
CA LEU A 263 12.27 1.92 -23.55
C LEU A 263 13.15 3.18 -23.58
N PRO A 264 14.22 3.24 -24.39
CA PRO A 264 15.12 4.38 -24.38
C PRO A 264 14.36 5.70 -24.49
N GLY A 265 14.55 6.57 -23.50
CA GLY A 265 13.87 7.85 -23.40
C GLY A 265 12.46 7.83 -22.84
N LEU A 266 11.79 6.69 -22.63
CA LEU A 266 10.46 6.68 -22.01
C LEU A 266 10.58 7.01 -20.50
N MET A 267 10.12 8.19 -20.11
CA MET A 267 10.19 8.68 -18.72
C MET A 267 8.90 8.43 -17.95
N GLU A 268 7.75 8.50 -18.62
CA GLU A 268 6.45 8.37 -17.95
C GLU A 268 5.50 7.52 -18.78
N THR A 269 4.71 6.71 -18.08
CA THR A 269 3.64 5.91 -18.67
C THR A 269 2.46 5.93 -17.73
N VAL A 270 1.36 6.54 -18.18
CA VAL A 270 0.11 6.61 -17.44
C VAL A 270 -0.97 5.98 -18.28
N VAL A 271 -1.68 5.00 -17.73
CA VAL A 271 -2.78 4.31 -18.40
C VAL A 271 -4.03 4.41 -17.53
N LEU A 272 -5.04 5.11 -18.02
CA LEU A 272 -6.29 5.38 -17.31
C LEU A 272 -7.47 4.95 -18.18
N GLY A 273 -8.01 3.76 -17.87
CA GLY A 273 -9.03 3.15 -18.73
C GLY A 273 -8.48 2.92 -20.13
N GLU A 274 -9.14 3.46 -21.15
CA GLU A 274 -8.70 3.37 -22.54
C GLU A 274 -7.62 4.42 -22.90
N ASN A 275 -7.39 5.42 -22.06
CA ASN A 275 -6.45 6.49 -22.36
C ASN A 275 -5.03 6.10 -21.92
N VAL A 276 -4.06 6.45 -22.75
CA VAL A 276 -2.63 6.21 -22.52
C VAL A 276 -1.90 7.52 -22.75
N TYR A 277 -1.07 7.89 -21.78
CA TYR A 277 -0.13 8.98 -21.88
C TYR A 277 1.29 8.43 -21.77
N LEU A 278 2.14 8.81 -22.72
CA LEU A 278 3.56 8.47 -22.72
C LEU A 278 4.37 9.75 -22.80
N ARG A 279 5.37 9.88 -21.93
CA ARG A 279 6.34 10.98 -22.01
C ARG A 279 7.72 10.42 -22.34
N TRP A 280 8.30 10.95 -23.39
CA TRP A 280 9.63 10.63 -23.86
C TRP A 280 10.57 11.80 -23.61
N GLU A 281 11.79 11.50 -23.17
CA GLU A 281 12.86 12.46 -22.97
C GLU A 281 14.17 11.87 -23.52
N MET A 282 14.70 12.49 -24.57
CA MET A 282 15.96 12.06 -25.20
C MET A 282 16.78 13.28 -25.58
N ALA A 283 18.04 13.33 -25.14
CA ALA A 283 18.98 14.40 -25.46
C ALA A 283 18.40 15.82 -25.18
N GLY A 284 17.65 15.98 -24.09
CA GLY A 284 17.01 17.25 -23.70
C GLY A 284 15.75 17.62 -24.50
N LEU A 285 15.29 16.75 -25.40
CA LEU A 285 14.02 16.91 -26.10
C LEU A 285 12.92 16.12 -25.42
N VAL A 286 11.76 16.74 -25.26
CA VAL A 286 10.58 16.12 -24.66
C VAL A 286 9.54 15.90 -25.75
N GLN A 287 8.95 14.71 -25.77
CA GLN A 287 7.76 14.41 -26.56
C GLN A 287 6.69 13.80 -25.65
N GLU A 288 5.45 14.25 -25.81
CA GLU A 288 4.30 13.79 -25.06
C GLU A 288 3.28 13.20 -26.04
N ASP A 289 2.94 11.93 -25.84
CA ASP A 289 1.95 11.22 -26.65
C ASP A 289 0.66 11.07 -25.83
N SER A 290 -0.46 11.49 -26.41
CA SER A 290 -1.81 11.27 -25.88
C SER A 290 -2.54 10.31 -26.79
N LEU A 291 -2.82 9.11 -26.30
CA LEU A 291 -3.28 7.96 -27.07
C LEU A 291 -4.53 7.33 -26.46
N GLN A 292 -5.26 6.59 -27.27
CA GLN A 292 -6.39 5.79 -26.83
C GLN A 292 -6.28 4.37 -27.38
N PHE A 293 -6.55 3.39 -26.53
CA PHE A 293 -6.72 2.00 -26.94
C PHE A 293 -7.95 1.88 -27.84
N SER A 294 -7.80 1.14 -28.93
CA SER A 294 -8.88 0.76 -29.84
C SER A 294 -8.73 -0.70 -30.27
N LYS A 295 -9.76 -1.24 -30.94
CA LYS A 295 -9.82 -2.64 -31.39
C LYS A 295 -9.46 -3.64 -30.27
N GLU A 296 -10.23 -3.59 -29.19
CA GLU A 296 -10.06 -4.50 -28.03
C GLU A 296 -8.65 -4.44 -27.41
N GLY A 297 -7.99 -3.26 -27.50
CA GLY A 297 -6.65 -3.04 -26.96
C GLY A 297 -5.51 -3.48 -27.89
N HIS A 298 -5.79 -3.95 -29.11
CA HIS A 298 -4.75 -4.32 -30.08
C HIS A 298 -4.19 -3.13 -30.86
N ARG A 299 -4.78 -1.95 -30.72
CA ARG A 299 -4.36 -0.73 -31.40
C ARG A 299 -4.34 0.45 -30.43
N LEU A 300 -3.44 1.38 -30.67
CA LEU A 300 -3.32 2.68 -30.02
C LEU A 300 -3.36 3.75 -31.09
N GLU A 301 -4.10 4.82 -30.86
CA GLU A 301 -4.20 5.95 -31.78
C GLU A 301 -4.27 7.24 -31.00
N GLY A 302 -3.62 8.28 -31.51
CA GLY A 302 -3.65 9.58 -30.87
C GLY A 302 -2.68 10.55 -31.51
N MET A 303 -2.22 11.51 -30.70
CA MET A 303 -1.39 12.62 -31.16
C MET A 303 -0.14 12.73 -30.29
N PHE A 304 0.91 13.33 -30.84
CA PHE A 304 2.05 13.78 -30.06
C PHE A 304 2.24 15.29 -30.18
N VAL A 305 2.88 15.86 -29.17
CA VAL A 305 3.50 17.19 -29.21
C VAL A 305 4.93 17.06 -28.69
N ASN A 306 5.85 17.91 -29.17
CA ASN A 306 7.22 17.92 -28.66
C ASN A 306 7.70 19.34 -28.33
N SER A 307 8.79 19.43 -27.55
CA SER A 307 9.36 20.69 -27.07
C SER A 307 9.91 21.61 -28.17
N GLN A 308 10.01 21.13 -29.41
CA GLN A 308 10.42 21.91 -30.59
C GLN A 308 9.22 22.46 -31.39
N GLY A 309 7.99 22.32 -30.85
CA GLY A 309 6.75 22.73 -31.51
C GLY A 309 6.28 21.75 -32.58
N GLY A 310 6.86 20.55 -32.63
CA GLY A 310 6.42 19.46 -33.49
C GLY A 310 5.14 18.84 -32.97
N TRP A 311 4.28 18.44 -33.90
CA TRP A 311 3.00 17.81 -33.59
C TRP A 311 2.60 16.87 -34.73
N GLY A 312 1.72 15.93 -34.43
CA GLY A 312 1.18 15.04 -35.44
C GLY A 312 0.53 13.81 -34.82
N SER A 313 0.21 12.82 -35.65
CA SER A 313 -0.48 11.61 -35.19
C SER A 313 0.50 10.51 -34.81
N VAL A 314 0.14 9.74 -33.78
CA VAL A 314 0.83 8.52 -33.38
C VAL A 314 -0.15 7.35 -33.46
N SER A 315 0.32 6.22 -33.96
CA SER A 315 -0.44 4.98 -33.89
C SER A 315 0.45 3.80 -33.52
N GLY A 316 -0.10 2.87 -32.76
CA GLY A 316 0.53 1.62 -32.38
C GLY A 316 -0.35 0.44 -32.79
N LYS A 317 0.23 -0.58 -33.43
CA LYS A 317 -0.41 -1.87 -33.66
C LYS A 317 0.34 -2.93 -32.87
N ARG A 318 -0.34 -3.66 -32.00
CA ARG A 318 0.27 -4.77 -31.25
C ARG A 318 0.61 -5.90 -32.23
N THR A 319 1.88 -6.29 -32.29
CA THR A 319 2.41 -7.35 -33.15
C THR A 319 2.69 -8.64 -32.39
N ALA A 320 2.97 -8.55 -31.09
CA ALA A 320 3.11 -9.70 -30.21
C ALA A 320 2.52 -9.40 -28.82
N GLY A 321 1.96 -10.44 -28.18
CA GLY A 321 1.50 -10.36 -26.80
C GLY A 321 2.64 -10.29 -25.79
N CYS A 322 2.27 -10.10 -24.53
CA CYS A 322 3.19 -10.13 -23.40
C CYS A 322 3.62 -11.59 -23.12
N THR A 323 4.92 -11.89 -23.17
CA THR A 323 5.47 -13.16 -22.67
C THR A 323 6.05 -12.94 -21.27
N PRO A 324 5.68 -13.77 -20.26
CA PRO A 324 6.17 -13.62 -18.89
C PRO A 324 7.68 -13.86 -18.75
#